data_AF-A0A356X5Z7-F1
#
_entry.id   AF-A0A356X5Z7-F1
#
_cell.length_a   1.000
_cell.length_b   1.000
_cell.length_c   1.000
_cell.angle_alpha   90.00
_cell.angle_beta   90.00
_cell.angle_gamma   90.00
#
_symmetry.space_group_name_H-M   'P 1'
#
loop_
_entity.id
_entity.type
_entity.pdbx_description
1 polymer ?
#
loop_
_entity_poly.entity_id
_entity_poly.type
_entity_poly.pdbx_seq_one_letter_code
_entity_poly.pdbx_strand_id
1 'polypeptide(L)'
;QGMKVDLDKVPAREDGMTAYELLLSESQERMLIVAEKGREQEIIDVYEKWDLHGVVIGEVVEGDKVTYWKDGEIKAEIPAEHLVLGGGAPQYIRETKKPAYLDEVQNFDTNSIDHPEDHNDTLKKLLGSPNIASKKWVHEQYDTTVRTNTVTPPGASDSGVIRIKGTKKGLVAKTDCNGRYVYLNPRKGGQIAVAESARNVVCSGAKPMAITNCLNFGNPYKPEVYWTFKEALG
;
A
#
# COMPACT_ATOMS: atom_id res chain seq x y z
N GLN A 1 15.23 9.71 21.48
CA GLN A 1 14.32 9.46 22.60
C GLN A 1 14.08 7.97 22.63
N GLY A 2 14.17 7.39 23.82
CA GLY A 2 13.95 5.97 24.05
C GLY A 2 12.52 5.71 24.50
N MET A 3 12.22 4.45 24.79
CA MET A 3 10.92 4.06 25.34
C MET A 3 11.08 2.88 26.29
N LYS A 4 10.34 2.90 27.40
CA LYS A 4 10.18 1.73 28.26
C LYS A 4 8.78 1.18 28.06
N VAL A 5 8.68 -0.07 27.65
CA VAL A 5 7.42 -0.77 27.40
C VAL A 5 7.30 -1.92 28.38
N ASP A 6 6.16 -2.00 29.05
CA ASP A 6 5.79 -3.06 29.98
C ASP A 6 4.80 -4.01 29.29
N LEU A 7 5.29 -5.19 28.94
CA LEU A 7 4.54 -6.19 28.19
C LEU A 7 3.44 -6.84 29.03
N ASP A 8 3.52 -6.79 30.36
CA ASP A 8 2.46 -7.33 31.23
C ASP A 8 1.19 -6.45 31.18
N LYS A 9 1.31 -5.20 30.71
CA LYS A 9 0.18 -4.29 30.51
C LYS A 9 -0.44 -4.40 29.12
N VAL A 10 0.20 -5.10 28.19
CA VAL A 10 -0.33 -5.27 26.83
C VAL A 10 -1.52 -6.23 26.89
N PRO A 11 -2.72 -5.82 26.46
CA PRO A 11 -3.87 -6.73 26.42
C PRO A 11 -3.58 -7.93 25.52
N ALA A 12 -3.52 -9.12 26.10
CA ALA A 12 -3.29 -10.38 25.41
C ALA A 12 -4.60 -11.15 25.21
N ARG A 13 -4.71 -11.89 24.10
CA ARG A 13 -5.86 -12.78 23.85
C ARG A 13 -5.70 -14.15 24.50
N GLU A 14 -4.46 -14.56 24.74
CA GLU A 14 -4.11 -15.87 25.27
C GLU A 14 -3.32 -15.69 26.56
N ASP A 15 -3.60 -16.52 27.55
CA ASP A 15 -2.88 -16.53 28.80
C ASP A 15 -1.47 -17.13 28.59
N GLY A 16 -0.47 -16.54 29.26
CA GLY A 16 0.89 -17.07 29.26
C GLY A 16 1.71 -16.80 28.00
N MET A 17 1.28 -15.87 27.13
CA MET A 17 2.08 -15.43 25.99
C MET A 17 3.47 -14.95 26.43
N THR A 18 4.50 -15.46 25.75
CA THR A 18 5.88 -15.06 25.96
C THR A 18 6.13 -13.64 25.45
N ALA A 19 7.19 -12.99 25.95
CA ALA A 19 7.61 -11.68 25.44
C ALA A 19 7.89 -11.70 23.93
N TYR A 20 8.42 -12.80 23.40
CA TYR A 20 8.66 -12.98 21.96
C TYR A 20 7.36 -12.96 21.15
N GLU A 21 6.35 -13.71 21.61
CA GLU A 21 5.03 -13.76 20.95
C GLU A 21 4.30 -12.43 21.01
N LEU A 22 4.37 -11.71 22.15
CA LEU A 22 3.76 -10.39 22.28
C LEU A 22 4.38 -9.36 21.32
N LEU A 23 5.71 -9.38 21.16
CA LEU A 23 6.43 -8.42 20.31
C LEU A 23 6.28 -8.69 18.82
N LEU A 24 6.18 -9.96 18.41
CA LEU A 24 6.08 -10.35 17.00
C LEU A 24 4.66 -10.69 16.56
N SER A 25 3.68 -10.62 17.46
CA SER A 25 2.28 -10.80 17.09
C SER A 25 1.89 -9.77 16.02
N GLU A 26 1.30 -10.24 14.92
CA GLU A 26 0.68 -9.42 13.87
C GLU A 26 -0.85 -9.41 14.01
N SER A 27 -1.36 -9.50 15.25
CA SER A 27 -2.79 -9.35 15.50
C SER A 27 -3.29 -8.01 14.96
N GLN A 28 -4.43 -8.07 14.28
CA GLN A 28 -5.05 -6.93 13.59
C GLN A 28 -5.76 -6.01 14.58
N GLU A 29 -6.14 -4.81 14.11
CA GLU A 29 -6.97 -3.84 14.85
C GLU A 29 -6.33 -3.29 16.15
N ARG A 30 -4.99 -3.29 16.22
CA ARG A 30 -4.23 -2.65 17.30
C ARG A 30 -3.68 -1.30 16.83
N MET A 31 -3.68 -0.33 17.73
CA MET A 31 -3.12 1.00 17.50
C MET A 31 -2.23 1.39 18.67
N LEU A 32 -1.09 2.03 18.36
CA LEU A 32 -0.21 2.65 19.34
C LEU A 32 -0.37 4.17 19.24
N ILE A 33 -0.55 4.82 20.38
CA ILE A 33 -0.65 6.28 20.49
C ILE A 33 0.39 6.76 21.49
N VAL A 34 1.06 7.86 21.15
CA VAL A 34 1.92 8.60 22.09
C VAL A 34 1.13 9.79 22.60
N ALA A 35 0.86 9.80 23.91
CA ALA A 35 0.18 10.89 24.60
C ALA A 35 1.20 11.89 25.16
N GLU A 36 0.79 13.14 25.29
CA GLU A 36 1.52 14.11 26.12
C GLU A 36 1.44 13.69 27.59
N LYS A 37 2.57 13.77 28.30
CA LYS A 37 2.66 13.30 29.69
C LYS A 37 1.68 14.04 30.59
N GLY A 38 0.87 13.29 31.34
CA GLY A 38 -0.18 13.82 32.21
C GLY A 38 -1.54 14.03 31.53
N ARG A 39 -1.65 13.75 30.22
CA ARG A 39 -2.90 13.85 29.44
C ARG A 39 -3.37 12.50 28.90
N GLU A 40 -2.81 11.40 29.40
CA GLU A 40 -3.15 10.04 28.99
C GLU A 40 -4.63 9.75 29.22
N GLN A 41 -5.18 10.21 30.36
CA GLN A 41 -6.58 9.97 30.72
C GLN A 41 -7.55 10.63 29.73
N GLU A 42 -7.24 11.82 29.21
CA GLU A 42 -8.09 12.47 28.21
C GLU A 42 -8.25 11.59 26.95
N ILE A 43 -7.21 10.86 26.57
CA ILE A 43 -7.26 9.93 25.44
C ILE A 43 -8.04 8.67 25.83
N ILE A 44 -7.80 8.11 27.01
CA ILE A 44 -8.53 6.93 27.50
C ILE A 44 -10.03 7.20 27.57
N ASP A 45 -10.46 8.34 28.09
CA ASP A 45 -11.87 8.75 28.19
C ASP A 45 -12.54 8.80 26.81
N VAL A 46 -11.79 9.23 25.77
CA VAL A 46 -12.28 9.20 24.38
C VAL A 46 -12.51 7.77 23.91
N TYR A 47 -11.62 6.84 24.24
CA TYR A 47 -11.76 5.42 23.87
C TYR A 47 -12.92 4.75 24.61
N GLU A 48 -13.03 4.98 25.91
CA GLU A 48 -14.11 4.44 26.75
C GLU A 48 -15.49 4.90 26.27
N LYS A 49 -15.61 6.16 25.82
CA LYS A 49 -16.85 6.66 25.21
C LYS A 49 -17.33 5.82 24.01
N TRP A 50 -16.42 5.15 23.31
CA TRP A 50 -16.72 4.29 22.16
C TRP A 50 -16.63 2.79 22.50
N ASP A 51 -16.67 2.43 23.80
CA ASP A 51 -16.53 1.06 24.29
C ASP A 51 -15.22 0.38 23.84
N LEU A 52 -14.15 1.17 23.68
CA LEU A 52 -12.80 0.69 23.35
C LEU A 52 -11.89 0.77 24.57
N HIS A 53 -10.95 -0.16 24.67
CA HIS A 53 -9.95 -0.17 25.75
C HIS A 53 -8.68 0.58 25.32
N GLY A 54 -8.31 1.61 26.09
CA GLY A 54 -7.01 2.28 26.01
C GLY A 54 -6.19 1.95 27.25
N VAL A 55 -4.97 1.41 27.07
CA VAL A 55 -4.08 1.05 28.18
C VAL A 55 -2.73 1.71 27.99
N VAL A 56 -2.21 2.35 29.04
CA VAL A 56 -0.84 2.87 29.05
C VAL A 56 0.13 1.72 29.28
N ILE A 57 0.79 1.29 28.21
CA ILE A 57 1.73 0.17 28.23
C ILE A 57 3.19 0.59 28.42
N GLY A 58 3.48 1.89 28.50
CA GLY A 58 4.86 2.37 28.57
C GLY A 58 5.01 3.88 28.62
N GLU A 59 6.25 4.34 28.65
CA GLU A 59 6.62 5.75 28.67
C GLU A 59 7.78 6.06 27.71
N VAL A 60 7.74 7.25 27.10
CA VAL A 60 8.89 7.80 26.36
C VAL A 60 9.88 8.36 27.37
N VAL A 61 11.15 8.00 27.23
CA VAL A 61 12.21 8.38 28.16
C VAL A 61 13.39 9.02 27.44
N GLU A 62 14.22 9.74 28.20
CA GLU A 62 15.51 10.19 27.70
C GLU A 62 16.42 8.99 27.37
N GLY A 63 17.20 9.11 26.30
CA GLY A 63 18.05 8.05 25.76
C GLY A 63 17.74 7.69 24.31
N ASP A 64 18.37 6.62 23.85
CA ASP A 64 18.35 6.12 22.47
C ASP A 64 17.88 4.67 22.35
N LYS A 65 17.45 4.03 23.45
CA LYS A 65 17.03 2.62 23.47
C LYS A 65 15.55 2.45 23.73
N VAL A 66 14.99 1.40 23.14
CA VAL A 66 13.68 0.85 23.50
C VAL A 66 13.93 -0.39 24.36
N THR A 67 13.38 -0.39 25.57
CA THR A 67 13.51 -1.48 26.54
C THR A 67 12.13 -2.09 26.80
N TYR A 68 12.05 -3.42 26.67
CA TYR A 68 10.83 -4.19 26.89
C TYR A 68 10.96 -5.01 28.17
N TRP A 69 10.00 -4.81 29.07
CA TRP A 69 9.91 -5.49 30.36
C TRP A 69 8.79 -6.51 30.36
N LYS A 70 9.00 -7.63 31.03
CA LYS A 70 7.95 -8.60 31.35
C LYS A 70 8.34 -9.37 32.61
N ASP A 71 7.40 -9.64 33.50
CA ASP A 71 7.58 -10.35 34.75
C ASP A 71 8.68 -9.72 35.63
N GLY A 72 8.79 -8.38 35.58
CA GLY A 72 9.81 -7.61 36.31
C GLY A 72 11.22 -7.66 35.73
N GLU A 73 11.43 -8.30 34.58
CA GLU A 73 12.75 -8.45 33.94
C GLU A 73 12.81 -7.78 32.56
N ILE A 74 14.00 -7.31 32.17
CA ILE A 74 14.26 -6.85 30.80
C ILE A 74 14.33 -8.06 29.87
N LYS A 75 13.41 -8.13 28.91
CA LYS A 75 13.37 -9.20 27.90
C LYS A 75 14.06 -8.80 26.59
N ALA A 76 14.09 -7.50 26.29
CA ALA A 76 14.84 -6.97 25.15
C ALA A 76 15.23 -5.51 25.38
N GLU A 77 16.42 -5.13 24.90
CA GLU A 77 16.89 -3.75 24.87
C GLU A 77 17.57 -3.50 23.52
N ILE A 78 17.03 -2.57 22.74
CA ILE A 78 17.44 -2.35 21.35
C ILE A 78 17.59 -0.85 21.10
N PRO A 79 18.66 -0.38 20.44
CA PRO A 79 18.73 1.00 19.96
C PRO A 79 17.53 1.33 19.07
N ALA A 80 16.83 2.42 19.38
CA ALA A 80 15.65 2.90 18.66
C ALA A 80 15.95 3.15 17.17
N GLU A 81 17.18 3.56 16.85
CA GLU A 81 17.64 3.72 15.47
C GLU A 81 17.48 2.43 14.67
N HIS A 82 17.79 1.26 15.21
CA HIS A 82 17.67 0.00 14.46
C HIS A 82 16.24 -0.47 14.24
N LEU A 83 15.28 0.08 15.00
CA LEU A 83 13.87 -0.26 14.88
C LEU A 83 13.12 0.61 13.85
N VAL A 84 13.74 1.69 13.34
CA VAL A 84 13.12 2.51 12.30
C VAL A 84 13.42 1.99 10.89
N LEU A 85 12.54 2.28 9.93
CA LEU A 85 12.73 1.95 8.52
C LEU A 85 14.05 2.55 8.01
N GLY A 86 14.99 1.69 7.60
CA GLY A 86 16.29 2.13 7.11
C GLY A 86 17.31 2.49 8.20
N GLY A 87 17.05 2.13 9.46
CA GLY A 87 17.87 2.34 10.65
C GLY A 87 19.23 1.63 10.70
N GLY A 88 20.00 1.71 9.61
CA GLY A 88 21.26 0.98 9.45
C GLY A 88 21.12 -0.40 8.81
N ALA A 89 19.91 -0.80 8.39
CA ALA A 89 19.73 -2.00 7.57
C ALA A 89 20.55 -1.87 6.27
N PRO A 90 21.45 -2.83 5.95
CA PRO A 90 22.30 -2.74 4.78
C PRO A 90 21.48 -2.60 3.49
N GLN A 91 21.84 -1.63 2.66
CA GLN A 91 21.28 -1.49 1.32
C GLN A 91 22.14 -2.26 0.32
N TYR A 92 21.49 -3.08 -0.50
CA TYR A 92 22.18 -3.92 -1.48
C TYR A 92 21.96 -3.39 -2.88
N ILE A 93 23.05 -3.04 -3.55
CA ILE A 93 23.10 -2.92 -5.01
C ILE A 93 23.40 -4.32 -5.53
N ARG A 94 22.47 -4.91 -6.28
CA ARG A 94 22.60 -6.27 -6.79
C ARG A 94 23.02 -6.28 -8.25
N GLU A 95 23.56 -7.40 -8.68
CA GLU A 95 23.81 -7.67 -10.10
C GLU A 95 22.49 -7.57 -10.89
N THR A 96 22.57 -6.96 -12.07
CA THR A 96 21.43 -6.80 -12.98
C THR A 96 21.76 -7.42 -14.33
N LYS A 97 20.83 -8.19 -14.90
CA LYS A 97 20.95 -8.75 -16.25
C LYS A 97 19.66 -8.49 -17.03
N LYS A 98 19.73 -8.03 -18.28
CA LYS A 98 18.53 -7.92 -19.11
C LYS A 98 17.93 -9.32 -19.35
N PRO A 99 16.63 -9.55 -19.09
CA PRO A 99 15.98 -10.81 -19.43
C PRO A 99 16.05 -11.11 -20.93
N ALA A 100 16.44 -12.34 -21.30
CA ALA A 100 16.62 -12.73 -22.70
C ALA A 100 15.31 -12.68 -23.53
N TYR A 101 14.16 -12.98 -22.89
CA TYR A 101 12.85 -12.93 -23.57
C TYR A 101 12.52 -11.54 -24.12
N LEU A 102 13.12 -10.47 -23.56
CA LEU A 102 12.85 -9.11 -24.03
C LEU A 102 13.33 -8.91 -25.47
N ASP A 103 14.42 -9.55 -25.87
CA ASP A 103 14.91 -9.44 -27.25
C ASP A 103 13.93 -10.11 -28.22
N GLU A 104 13.33 -11.24 -27.84
CA GLU A 104 12.31 -11.93 -28.64
C GLU A 104 11.05 -11.07 -28.81
N VAL A 105 10.47 -10.58 -27.72
CA VAL A 105 9.21 -9.81 -27.78
C VAL A 105 9.39 -8.41 -28.38
N GLN A 106 10.59 -7.83 -28.31
CA GLN A 106 10.89 -6.52 -28.90
C GLN A 106 11.22 -6.60 -30.40
N ASN A 107 11.66 -7.77 -30.88
CA ASN A 107 11.90 -8.02 -32.31
C ASN A 107 10.64 -8.48 -33.06
N PHE A 108 9.50 -8.61 -32.37
CA PHE A 108 8.23 -8.98 -32.99
C PHE A 108 7.77 -7.90 -33.98
N ASP A 109 7.61 -8.27 -35.25
CA ASP A 109 7.09 -7.37 -36.29
C ASP A 109 5.58 -7.22 -36.15
N THR A 110 5.12 -6.06 -35.67
CA THR A 110 3.69 -5.78 -35.53
C THR A 110 2.95 -5.73 -36.87
N ASN A 111 3.66 -5.53 -38.00
CA ASN A 111 3.05 -5.54 -39.33
C ASN A 111 2.77 -6.96 -39.84
N SER A 112 3.31 -7.99 -39.18
CA SER A 112 3.02 -9.39 -39.49
C SER A 112 1.64 -9.85 -39.01
N ILE A 113 0.94 -9.04 -38.23
CA ILE A 113 -0.41 -9.36 -37.75
C ILE A 113 -1.41 -9.03 -38.86
N ASP A 114 -2.21 -10.03 -39.26
CA ASP A 114 -3.32 -9.82 -40.18
C ASP A 114 -4.37 -8.87 -39.58
N HIS A 115 -4.84 -7.93 -40.41
CA HIS A 115 -5.95 -7.09 -40.01
C HIS A 115 -7.24 -7.92 -39.93
N PRO A 116 -8.02 -7.79 -38.85
CA PRO A 116 -9.27 -8.54 -38.71
C PRO A 116 -10.26 -8.14 -39.80
N GLU A 117 -10.81 -9.13 -40.51
CA GLU A 117 -11.84 -8.91 -41.54
C GLU A 117 -13.19 -8.52 -40.93
N ASP A 118 -13.50 -9.01 -39.72
CA ASP A 118 -14.72 -8.70 -38.98
C ASP A 118 -14.43 -7.93 -37.67
N HIS A 119 -14.62 -6.62 -37.72
CA HIS A 119 -14.48 -5.75 -36.56
C HIS A 119 -15.58 -5.96 -35.49
N ASN A 120 -16.78 -6.42 -35.88
CA ASN A 120 -17.86 -6.65 -34.92
C ASN A 120 -17.55 -7.86 -34.04
N ASP A 121 -17.06 -8.95 -34.63
CA ASP A 121 -16.62 -10.13 -33.88
C ASP A 121 -15.41 -9.79 -32.98
N THR A 122 -14.45 -9.02 -33.50
CA THR A 122 -13.29 -8.56 -32.73
C THR A 122 -13.71 -7.74 -31.51
N LEU A 123 -14.64 -6.80 -31.68
CA LEU A 123 -15.17 -6.00 -30.57
C LEU A 123 -15.88 -6.86 -29.53
N LYS A 124 -16.69 -7.84 -29.96
CA LYS A 124 -17.36 -8.78 -29.04
C LYS A 124 -16.35 -9.60 -28.23
N LYS A 125 -15.27 -10.07 -28.86
CA LYS A 125 -14.17 -10.77 -28.18
C LYS A 125 -13.47 -9.88 -27.16
N LEU A 126 -13.19 -8.62 -27.50
CA LEU A 126 -12.59 -7.66 -26.58
C LEU A 126 -13.50 -7.39 -25.37
N LEU A 127 -14.78 -7.10 -25.59
CA LEU A 127 -15.75 -6.86 -24.53
C LEU A 127 -15.99 -8.10 -23.65
N GLY A 128 -15.83 -9.30 -24.19
CA GLY A 128 -15.89 -10.56 -23.45
C GLY A 128 -14.65 -10.86 -22.60
N SER A 129 -13.54 -10.14 -22.80
CA SER A 129 -12.32 -10.34 -22.01
C SER A 129 -12.50 -9.82 -20.57
N PRO A 130 -12.20 -10.60 -19.52
CA PRO A 130 -12.29 -10.14 -18.14
C PRO A 130 -11.49 -8.86 -17.83
N ASN A 131 -10.42 -8.59 -18.58
CA ASN A 131 -9.63 -7.36 -18.43
C ASN A 131 -10.41 -6.11 -18.86
N ILE A 132 -11.29 -6.22 -19.85
CA ILE A 132 -12.05 -5.09 -20.44
C ILE A 132 -13.49 -5.06 -19.92
N ALA A 133 -14.11 -6.23 -19.74
CA ALA A 133 -15.51 -6.39 -19.35
C ALA A 133 -15.89 -5.57 -18.11
N SER A 134 -17.19 -5.30 -17.95
CA SER A 134 -17.71 -4.54 -16.82
C SER A 134 -17.27 -5.14 -15.48
N LYS A 135 -16.80 -4.27 -14.57
CA LYS A 135 -16.43 -4.64 -13.20
C LYS A 135 -17.59 -4.44 -12.21
N LYS A 136 -18.82 -4.31 -12.73
CA LYS A 136 -20.05 -4.09 -11.95
C LYS A 136 -20.23 -5.07 -10.81
N TRP A 137 -20.05 -6.36 -11.11
CA TRP A 137 -20.10 -7.44 -10.12
C TRP A 137 -19.19 -7.17 -8.90
N VAL A 138 -18.01 -6.57 -9.09
CA VAL A 138 -17.09 -6.29 -7.99
C VAL A 138 -17.65 -5.18 -7.12
N HIS A 139 -17.99 -4.03 -7.71
CA HIS A 139 -18.31 -2.85 -6.91
C HIS A 139 -19.73 -2.84 -6.32
N GLU A 140 -20.66 -3.66 -6.82
CA GLU A 140 -22.00 -3.81 -6.23
C GLU A 140 -22.01 -4.57 -4.90
N GLN A 141 -20.91 -5.25 -4.56
CA GLN A 141 -20.77 -5.95 -3.28
C GLN A 141 -20.42 -5.01 -2.12
N TYR A 142 -20.11 -3.74 -2.40
CA TYR A 142 -19.68 -2.76 -1.41
C TYR A 142 -20.66 -1.59 -1.31
N ASP A 143 -20.87 -1.07 -0.11
CA ASP A 143 -21.58 0.19 0.07
C ASP A 143 -20.70 1.35 -0.37
N THR A 144 -21.16 2.07 -1.40
CA THR A 144 -20.44 3.19 -2.01
C THR A 144 -20.94 4.55 -1.51
N THR A 145 -21.90 4.56 -0.59
CA THR A 145 -22.66 5.73 -0.15
C THR A 145 -22.47 6.08 1.32
N VAL A 146 -21.77 5.24 2.10
CA VAL A 146 -21.46 5.50 3.52
C VAL A 146 -20.89 6.91 3.71
N ARG A 147 -21.47 7.66 4.66
CA ARG A 147 -21.20 9.09 4.93
C ARG A 147 -21.54 10.07 3.80
N THR A 148 -22.24 9.65 2.75
CA THR A 148 -22.80 10.48 1.65
C THR A 148 -21.80 11.41 0.96
N ASN A 149 -20.52 11.01 0.89
CA ASN A 149 -19.46 11.84 0.31
C ASN A 149 -19.17 11.53 -1.16
N THR A 150 -19.54 10.35 -1.64
CA THR A 150 -19.32 9.96 -3.03
C THR A 150 -20.11 10.87 -3.96
N VAL A 151 -19.42 11.46 -4.94
CA VAL A 151 -20.04 12.30 -5.98
C VAL A 151 -20.32 11.46 -7.21
N THR A 152 -19.33 10.65 -7.61
CA THR A 152 -19.46 9.74 -8.74
C THR A 152 -19.34 8.31 -8.25
N PRO A 153 -20.37 7.46 -8.46
CA PRO A 153 -20.31 6.07 -8.05
C PRO A 153 -19.29 5.29 -8.90
N PRO A 154 -18.80 4.14 -8.41
CA PRO A 154 -17.96 3.27 -9.21
C PRO A 154 -18.60 2.91 -10.56
N GLY A 155 -17.79 2.94 -11.62
CA GLY A 155 -18.24 2.61 -12.98
C GLY A 155 -18.86 3.76 -13.77
N ALA A 156 -19.14 4.91 -13.15
CA ALA A 156 -19.68 6.08 -13.85
C ALA A 156 -18.60 7.03 -14.40
N SER A 157 -17.36 6.95 -13.90
CA SER A 157 -16.23 7.75 -14.39
C SER A 157 -14.91 6.98 -14.32
N ASP A 158 -13.90 7.55 -14.97
CA ASP A 158 -12.55 7.00 -14.97
C ASP A 158 -11.88 7.05 -13.59
N SER A 159 -12.35 7.86 -12.64
CA SER A 159 -11.80 7.92 -11.27
C SER A 159 -12.90 7.94 -10.20
N GLY A 160 -12.55 7.61 -8.96
CA GLY A 160 -13.43 7.80 -7.81
C GLY A 160 -13.40 9.26 -7.36
N VAL A 161 -14.58 9.87 -7.15
CA VAL A 161 -14.72 11.28 -6.76
C VAL A 161 -15.46 11.40 -5.43
N ILE A 162 -14.80 12.02 -4.45
CA ILE A 162 -15.29 12.18 -3.07
C ILE A 162 -15.33 13.66 -2.72
N ARG A 163 -16.47 14.18 -2.27
CA ARG A 163 -16.58 15.57 -1.81
C ARG A 163 -16.01 15.76 -0.40
N ILE A 164 -15.49 16.95 -0.13
CA ILE A 164 -15.13 17.37 1.23
C ILE A 164 -16.29 18.22 1.78
N LYS A 165 -17.04 17.68 2.75
CA LYS A 165 -18.21 18.37 3.36
C LYS A 165 -17.82 19.75 3.90
N GLY A 166 -18.75 20.70 3.82
CA GLY A 166 -18.53 22.09 4.25
C GLY A 166 -17.66 22.90 3.29
N THR A 167 -17.23 22.33 2.16
CA THR A 167 -16.41 23.03 1.15
C THR A 167 -16.95 22.81 -0.26
N LYS A 168 -16.39 23.54 -1.23
CA LYS A 168 -16.61 23.32 -2.67
C LYS A 168 -15.52 22.40 -3.30
N LYS A 169 -14.73 21.71 -2.47
CA LYS A 169 -13.59 20.88 -2.91
C LYS A 169 -13.98 19.40 -2.98
N GLY A 170 -13.29 18.66 -3.85
CA GLY A 170 -13.36 17.21 -3.94
C GLY A 170 -11.97 16.59 -4.04
N LEU A 171 -11.89 15.32 -3.66
CA LEU A 171 -10.73 14.46 -3.84
C LEU A 171 -11.03 13.47 -4.95
N VAL A 172 -10.05 13.28 -5.83
CA VAL A 172 -10.12 12.33 -6.92
C VAL A 172 -8.99 11.34 -6.77
N ALA A 173 -9.31 10.06 -6.84
CA ALA A 173 -8.35 8.98 -6.72
C ALA A 173 -8.54 7.95 -7.83
N LYS A 174 -7.42 7.45 -8.33
CA LYS A 174 -7.34 6.38 -9.30
C LYS A 174 -6.11 5.52 -9.05
N THR A 175 -6.21 4.25 -9.42
CA THR A 175 -5.12 3.29 -9.45
C THR A 175 -5.09 2.65 -10.84
N ASP A 176 -3.92 2.60 -11.46
CA ASP A 176 -3.71 2.00 -12.77
C ASP A 176 -2.37 1.25 -12.82
N CYS A 177 -2.35 0.14 -13.54
CA CYS A 177 -1.13 -0.61 -13.84
C CYS A 177 -1.41 -1.58 -15.00
N ASN A 178 -0.54 -1.59 -16.01
CA ASN A 178 -0.59 -2.57 -17.09
C ASN A 178 0.65 -3.46 -17.07
N GLY A 179 0.50 -4.64 -16.47
CA GLY A 179 1.59 -5.62 -16.36
C GLY A 179 2.16 -6.08 -17.71
N ARG A 180 1.37 -6.06 -18.79
CA ARG A 180 1.86 -6.42 -20.14
C ARG A 180 2.83 -5.37 -20.67
N TYR A 181 2.56 -4.08 -20.42
CA TYR A 181 3.49 -3.02 -20.83
C TYR A 181 4.79 -3.09 -20.06
N VAL A 182 4.73 -3.35 -18.75
CA VAL A 182 5.92 -3.56 -17.93
C VAL A 182 6.69 -4.82 -18.39
N TYR A 183 5.98 -5.89 -18.76
CA TYR A 183 6.60 -7.10 -19.30
C TYR A 183 7.33 -6.86 -20.62
N LEU A 184 6.75 -6.10 -21.56
CA LEU A 184 7.36 -5.84 -22.87
C LEU A 184 8.49 -4.79 -22.80
N ASN A 185 8.32 -3.79 -21.94
CA ASN A 185 9.30 -2.73 -21.70
C ASN A 185 9.10 -2.17 -20.28
N PRO A 186 9.90 -2.59 -19.29
CA PRO A 186 9.67 -2.21 -17.90
C PRO A 186 9.64 -0.71 -17.67
N ARG A 187 10.60 0.02 -18.25
CA ARG A 187 10.73 1.47 -18.14
C ARG A 187 9.52 2.22 -18.72
N LYS A 188 9.15 1.91 -19.96
CA LYS A 188 7.96 2.52 -20.57
C LYS A 188 6.69 2.10 -19.84
N GLY A 189 6.59 0.85 -19.40
CA GLY A 189 5.45 0.35 -18.62
C GLY A 189 5.26 1.13 -17.32
N GLY A 190 6.34 1.39 -16.57
CA GLY A 190 6.32 2.22 -15.37
C GLY A 190 5.87 3.66 -15.66
N GLN A 191 6.44 4.29 -16.70
CA GLN A 191 6.03 5.62 -17.15
C GLN A 191 4.55 5.68 -17.55
N ILE A 192 4.06 4.66 -18.26
CA ILE A 192 2.66 4.58 -18.69
C ILE A 192 1.73 4.43 -17.49
N ALA A 193 2.07 3.62 -16.48
CA ALA A 193 1.23 3.45 -15.28
C ALA A 193 1.01 4.79 -14.54
N VAL A 194 2.08 5.58 -14.38
CA VAL A 194 2.01 6.93 -13.81
C VAL A 194 1.18 7.86 -14.70
N ALA A 195 1.43 7.84 -16.01
CA ALA A 195 0.73 8.69 -16.97
C ALA A 195 -0.77 8.37 -17.07
N GLU A 196 -1.15 7.10 -17.02
CA GLU A 196 -2.54 6.63 -17.04
C GLU A 196 -3.29 7.07 -15.79
N SER A 197 -2.69 6.86 -14.61
CA SER A 197 -3.24 7.33 -13.33
C SER A 197 -3.49 8.84 -13.33
N ALA A 198 -2.50 9.62 -13.78
CA ALA A 198 -2.63 11.07 -13.89
C ALA A 198 -3.70 11.47 -14.91
N ARG A 199 -3.78 10.80 -16.07
CA ARG A 199 -4.77 11.09 -17.11
C ARG A 199 -6.18 10.85 -16.64
N ASN A 200 -6.45 9.72 -15.97
CA ASN A 200 -7.77 9.40 -15.43
C ASN A 200 -8.24 10.43 -14.39
N VAL A 201 -7.32 10.93 -13.56
CA VAL A 201 -7.60 12.03 -12.60
C VAL A 201 -7.92 13.33 -13.33
N VAL A 202 -7.16 13.69 -14.37
CA VAL A 202 -7.40 14.89 -15.20
C VAL A 202 -8.73 14.81 -15.95
N CYS A 203 -9.05 13.66 -16.56
CA CYS A 203 -10.31 13.43 -17.25
C CYS A 203 -11.53 13.54 -16.31
N SER A 204 -11.32 13.30 -15.01
CA SER A 204 -12.34 13.48 -13.98
C SER A 204 -12.44 14.92 -13.46
N GLY A 205 -11.70 15.86 -14.05
CA GLY A 205 -11.74 17.30 -13.74
C GLY A 205 -10.84 17.75 -12.58
N ALA A 206 -9.90 16.90 -12.13
CA ALA A 206 -9.00 17.23 -11.02
C ALA A 206 -7.54 17.41 -11.48
N LYS A 207 -6.77 18.13 -10.66
CA LYS A 207 -5.33 18.28 -10.83
C LYS A 207 -4.60 17.15 -10.08
N PRO A 208 -3.74 16.35 -10.72
CA PRO A 208 -2.89 15.39 -10.01
C PRO A 208 -1.97 16.10 -9.02
N MET A 209 -2.01 15.70 -7.75
CA MET A 209 -1.26 16.35 -6.66
C MET A 209 -0.14 15.47 -6.10
N ALA A 210 -0.36 14.16 -6.02
CA ALA A 210 0.56 13.19 -5.48
C ALA A 210 0.28 11.82 -6.09
N ILE A 211 1.25 10.92 -5.95
CA ILE A 211 1.13 9.51 -6.34
C ILE A 211 1.64 8.65 -5.19
N THR A 212 1.00 7.50 -5.00
CA THR A 212 1.53 6.39 -4.22
C THR A 212 1.77 5.21 -5.17
N ASN A 213 2.81 4.43 -4.93
CA ASN A 213 3.08 3.23 -5.70
C ASN A 213 3.03 1.99 -4.80
N CYS A 214 2.69 0.85 -5.38
CA CYS A 214 2.73 -0.46 -4.75
C CYS A 214 3.53 -1.38 -5.68
N LEU A 215 4.80 -1.58 -5.34
CA LEU A 215 5.77 -2.24 -6.20
C LEU A 215 5.70 -3.75 -5.99
N ASN A 216 5.25 -4.47 -7.02
CA ASN A 216 5.05 -5.91 -6.98
C ASN A 216 6.00 -6.59 -7.96
N PHE A 217 7.16 -7.02 -7.47
CA PHE A 217 8.20 -7.67 -8.25
C PHE A 217 8.60 -9.00 -7.62
N GLY A 218 9.18 -9.89 -8.41
CA GLY A 218 9.65 -11.18 -7.93
C GLY A 218 10.92 -11.08 -7.09
N ASN A 219 11.53 -12.25 -6.83
CA ASN A 219 12.74 -12.37 -6.04
C ASN A 219 13.91 -11.50 -6.58
N PRO A 220 14.42 -10.50 -5.82
CA PRO A 220 15.50 -9.60 -6.25
C PRO A 220 16.88 -10.27 -6.31
N TYR A 221 17.04 -11.51 -5.84
CA TYR A 221 18.27 -12.28 -6.01
C TYR A 221 18.44 -12.83 -7.43
N LYS A 222 17.37 -12.81 -8.25
CA LYS A 222 17.46 -13.14 -9.66
C LYS A 222 17.86 -11.88 -10.45
N PRO A 223 19.03 -11.84 -11.12
CA PRO A 223 19.51 -10.62 -11.79
C PRO A 223 18.55 -10.02 -12.81
N GLU A 224 17.77 -10.87 -13.49
CA GLU A 224 16.74 -10.48 -14.48
C GLU A 224 15.52 -9.80 -13.85
N VAL A 225 15.13 -10.25 -12.66
CA VAL A 225 14.02 -9.66 -11.92
C VAL A 225 14.44 -8.34 -11.29
N TYR A 226 15.65 -8.27 -10.72
CA TYR A 226 16.18 -7.02 -10.17
C TYR A 226 16.43 -5.97 -11.25
N TRP A 227 16.89 -6.38 -12.43
CA TRP A 227 16.97 -5.50 -13.61
C TRP A 227 15.59 -4.94 -13.98
N THR A 228 14.56 -5.79 -14.03
CA THR A 228 13.18 -5.37 -14.36
C THR A 228 12.64 -4.36 -13.33
N PHE A 229 12.86 -4.61 -12.04
CA PHE A 229 12.51 -3.69 -10.95
C PHE A 229 13.21 -2.33 -11.12
N LYS A 230 14.52 -2.35 -11.35
CA LYS A 230 15.32 -1.12 -11.54
C LYS A 230 14.84 -0.34 -12.75
N GLU A 231 14.61 -1.01 -13.87
CA GLU A 231 14.17 -0.35 -15.10
C GLU A 231 12.75 0.18 -15.01
N ALA A 232 11.83 -0.48 -14.30
CA ALA A 232 10.47 0.01 -14.12
C ALA A 232 10.37 1.30 -13.30
N LEU A 233 11.38 1.59 -12.49
CA LEU A 233 11.42 2.74 -11.56
C LEU A 233 12.40 3.84 -11.98
N GLY A 234 13.41 3.50 -12.78
CA GLY A 234 14.47 4.41 -13.23
C GLY A 234 14.08 5.23 -14.44
#